data_AF-A0A136L8G1-F1
#
_entry.id   AF-A0A136L8G1-F1
#
_cell.length_a   1.000
_cell.length_b   1.000
_cell.length_c   1.000
_cell.angle_alpha   90.00
_cell.angle_beta   90.00
_cell.angle_gamma   90.00
#
_symmetry.space_group_name_H-M   'P 1'
#
loop_
_entity.id
_entity.type
_entity.pdbx_description
1 polymer ?
#
loop_
_entity_poly.entity_id
_entity_poly.type
_entity_poly.pdbx_seq_one_letter_code
_entity_poly.pdbx_strand_id
1 'polypeptide(L)' 'MEPDPELLRELQHFEARTSSAGNTKLSAKPGFHDDLVIALALAAHQLPRSYRPGVQVGSVRTFHRGTDRHTPLGENPQ' A
#
# COMPACT_ATOMS: atom_id res chain seq x y z
N MET A 1 10.31 -18.29 -19.44
CA MET A 1 10.83 -18.95 -18.23
C MET A 1 9.70 -18.87 -17.23
N GLU A 2 9.07 -20.01 -16.92
CA GLU A 2 8.04 -20.05 -15.89
C GLU A 2 8.71 -19.89 -14.52
N PRO A 3 8.11 -19.14 -13.58
CA PRO A 3 8.59 -19.06 -12.22
C PRO A 3 8.51 -20.43 -11.54
N ASP A 4 9.44 -20.68 -10.62
CA ASP A 4 9.43 -21.90 -9.82
C ASP A 4 8.14 -21.99 -8.97
N PRO A 5 7.40 -23.11 -9.03
CA PRO A 5 6.11 -23.24 -8.35
C PRO A 5 6.24 -23.24 -6.83
N GLU A 6 7.38 -23.67 -6.27
CA GLU A 6 7.62 -23.68 -4.83
C GLU A 6 7.82 -22.26 -4.31
N LEU A 7 8.59 -21.45 -5.02
CA LEU A 7 8.72 -20.02 -4.76
C LEU A 7 7.36 -19.31 -4.79
N LEU A 8 6.50 -19.61 -5.77
CA LEU A 8 5.16 -19.03 -5.84
C LEU A 8 4.30 -19.41 -4.63
N ARG A 9 4.38 -20.68 -4.20
CA ARG A 9 3.66 -21.19 -3.03
C ARG A 9 4.10 -20.46 -1.75
N GLU A 10 5.40 -20.30 -1.53
CA GLU A 10 5.92 -19.57 -0.37
C GLU A 10 5.51 -18.09 -0.39
N LEU A 11 5.63 -17.43 -1.54
CA LEU A 11 5.20 -16.03 -1.70
C LEU A 11 3.72 -15.84 -1.37
N GLN A 12 2.86 -16.78 -1.77
CA GLN A 12 1.42 -16.73 -1.48
C GLN A 12 1.11 -16.81 0.02
N HIS A 13 2.00 -17.40 0.82
CA HIS A 13 1.80 -17.59 2.26
C HIS A 13 2.67 -16.67 3.14
N PHE A 14 3.44 -15.76 2.52
CA PHE A 14 4.29 -14.79 3.21
C PHE A 14 3.50 -13.51 3.50
N GLU A 15 3.19 -13.26 4.78
CA GLU A 15 2.25 -12.22 5.19
C GLU A 15 2.83 -11.24 6.23
N ALA A 16 2.25 -10.05 6.29
CA ALA A 16 2.53 -9.06 7.32
C ALA A 16 1.62 -9.26 8.54
N ARG A 17 2.21 -9.31 9.73
CA ARG A 17 1.50 -9.33 11.01
C ARG A 17 1.89 -8.11 11.83
N THR A 18 0.90 -7.27 12.11
CA THR A 18 1.07 -6.11 12.99
C THR A 18 0.94 -6.55 14.45
N SER A 19 1.92 -6.22 15.27
CA SER A 19 1.88 -6.49 16.70
C SER A 19 1.07 -5.42 17.44
N SER A 20 0.65 -5.73 18.67
CA SER A 20 -0.04 -4.78 19.56
C SER A 20 0.80 -3.54 19.88
N ALA A 21 2.13 -3.62 19.74
CA ALA A 21 3.05 -2.51 19.90
C ALA A 21 3.20 -1.64 18.63
N GLY A 22 2.45 -1.95 17.55
CA GLY A 22 2.46 -1.20 16.29
C GLY A 22 3.58 -1.61 15.31
N ASN A 23 4.43 -2.57 15.67
CA ASN A 23 5.49 -3.05 14.78
C ASN A 23 4.94 -4.08 13.78
N THR A 24 5.35 -3.99 12.51
CA THR A 24 4.98 -4.96 11.48
C THR A 24 6.08 -6.01 11.32
N LYS A 25 5.74 -7.28 11.48
CA LYS A 25 6.63 -8.41 11.20
C LYS A 25 6.17 -9.11 9.93
N LEU A 26 7.09 -9.37 9.02
CA LEU A 26 6.85 -10.19 7.83
C LEU A 26 7.29 -11.62 8.12
N SER A 27 6.45 -12.60 7.82
CA SER A 27 6.78 -14.02 8.02
C SER A 27 5.82 -14.92 7.24
N ALA A 28 6.26 -16.12 6.89
CA ALA A 28 5.35 -17.16 6.42
C ALA A 28 4.31 -17.54 7.49
N LYS A 29 3.13 -17.97 7.04
CA LYS A 29 2.12 -18.59 7.88
C LYS A 29 2.70 -19.87 8.55
N PRO A 30 2.30 -20.21 9.79
CA PRO A 30 2.75 -21.45 10.42
C PRO A 30 2.52 -22.67 9.53
N GLY A 31 3.55 -23.51 9.38
CA GLY A 31 3.53 -24.69 8.51
C GLY A 31 3.98 -24.43 7.07
N PHE A 32 4.40 -23.21 6.74
CA PHE A 32 4.97 -22.85 5.45
C PHE A 32 6.42 -22.39 5.60
N HIS A 33 7.18 -22.59 4.53
CA HIS A 33 8.56 -22.15 4.42
C HIS A 33 8.62 -20.72 3.87
N ASP A 34 9.72 -20.03 4.15
CA ASP A 34 10.04 -18.69 3.64
C ASP A 34 11.48 -18.58 3.12
N ASP A 35 12.23 -19.67 3.03
CA ASP A 35 13.64 -19.65 2.66
C ASP A 35 13.86 -19.19 1.21
N LEU A 36 13.00 -19.58 0.26
CA LEU A 36 13.10 -19.09 -1.12
C LEU A 36 12.72 -17.61 -1.20
N VAL A 37 11.73 -17.18 -0.41
CA VAL A 37 11.33 -15.75 -0.32
C VAL A 37 12.47 -14.91 0.25
N ILE A 38 13.13 -15.38 1.30
CA ILE A 38 14.26 -14.67 1.91
C ILE A 38 15.47 -14.66 0.96
N ALA A 39 15.79 -15.78 0.31
CA ALA A 39 16.85 -15.84 -0.69
C ALA A 39 16.60 -14.86 -1.85
N LEU A 40 15.36 -14.81 -2.35
CA LEU A 40 14.94 -13.85 -3.37
C LEU A 40 15.07 -12.40 -2.88
N ALA A 41 14.65 -12.11 -1.65
CA ALA A 41 14.75 -10.77 -1.07
C ALA A 41 16.21 -10.30 -0.96
N LEU A 42 17.12 -11.19 -0.54
CA LEU A 42 18.55 -10.91 -0.48
C LEU A 42 19.15 -10.67 -1.86
N ALA A 43 18.79 -11.49 -2.86
CA ALA A 43 19.21 -11.28 -4.24
C ALA A 43 18.70 -9.92 -4.79
N ALA A 44 17.43 -9.60 -4.55
CA ALA A 44 16.83 -8.33 -4.97
C ALA A 44 17.44 -7.13 -4.26
N HIS A 45 17.89 -7.28 -3.00
CA HIS A 45 18.55 -6.23 -2.25
C HIS A 45 19.87 -5.77 -2.89
N GLN A 46 20.57 -6.70 -3.55
CA GLN A 46 21.83 -6.40 -4.24
C GLN A 46 21.64 -5.77 -5.61
N LEU A 47 20.42 -5.77 -6.16
CA LEU A 47 20.15 -5.15 -7.44
C LEU A 47 20.29 -3.62 -7.32
N PRO A 48 20.94 -2.96 -8.30
CA PRO A 48 20.96 -1.51 -8.33
C PRO A 48 19.52 -1.02 -8.32
N ARG A 49 19.20 -0.07 -7.44
CA ARG A 49 17.85 0.50 -7.35
C ARG A 49 17.47 1.04 -8.72
N SER A 50 16.59 0.33 -9.41
CA SER A 50 16.04 0.80 -10.68
C SER A 50 15.32 2.12 -10.39
N TYR A 51 15.62 3.10 -11.25
CA TYR A 51 15.05 4.43 -11.25
C TYR A 51 13.55 4.38 -10.90
N ARG A 52 13.17 5.07 -9.81
CA ARG A 52 11.76 5.27 -9.45
C ARG A 52 11.27 6.50 -10.21
N PRO A 53 10.40 6.37 -11.23
CA PRO A 53 9.69 7.53 -11.75
C PRO A 53 8.80 8.05 -10.62
N GLY A 54 9.23 9.12 -9.97
CA GLY A 54 8.33 9.91 -9.14
C GLY A 54 7.33 10.56 -10.07
N VAL A 55 6.05 10.18 -10.00
CA VAL A 55 5.01 11.01 -10.58
C VAL A 55 5.02 12.31 -9.79
N GLN A 56 5.49 13.38 -10.42
CA GLN A 56 5.35 14.72 -9.87
C GLN A 56 3.87 15.07 -9.88
N VAL A 57 3.19 14.73 -8.79
CA VAL A 57 1.86 15.26 -8.50
C VAL A 57 2.00 16.76 -8.26
N GLY A 58 1.17 17.54 -8.94
CA GLY A 58 1.11 18.99 -8.71
C GLY A 58 0.68 19.31 -7.27
N SER A 59 0.75 20.58 -6.91
CA SER A 59 0.34 21.07 -5.59
C SER A 59 -1.05 20.56 -5.18
N VAL A 60 -1.24 20.29 -3.89
CA VAL A 60 -2.51 19.85 -3.29
C VAL A 60 -3.65 20.75 -3.78
N ARG A 61 -4.63 20.15 -4.47
CA ARG A 61 -5.84 20.87 -4.89
C ARG A 61 -6.76 21.03 -3.69
N THR A 62 -6.97 22.27 -3.25
CA THR A 62 -8.00 22.59 -2.26
C THR A 62 -9.36 22.59 -2.95
N PHE A 63 -10.16 21.55 -2.72
CA PHE A 63 -11.55 21.54 -3.16
C PHE A 63 -12.36 22.42 -2.21
N HIS A 64 -12.89 23.53 -2.72
CA HIS A 64 -13.84 24.34 -1.97
C HIS A 64 -15.12 23.54 -1.77
N ARG A 65 -15.44 23.22 -0.51
CA ARG A 65 -16.73 22.64 -0.12
C ARG A 65 -17.81 23.64 -0.53
N GLY A 66 -18.56 23.32 -1.57
CA GLY A 66 -19.72 24.11 -2.01
C GLY A 66 -20.65 24.32 -0.82
N THR A 67 -20.83 25.58 -0.44
CA THR A 67 -21.88 25.95 0.51
C THR A 67 -23.18 26.03 -0.27
N ASP A 68 -23.87 24.90 -0.42
CA ASP A 68 -25.30 24.93 -0.73
C ASP A 68 -26.04 25.47 0.48
N ARG A 69 -26.08 26.81 0.59
CA ARG A 69 -27.05 27.51 1.42
C ARG A 69 -28.30 27.69 0.58
N HIS A 70 -29.23 26.74 0.71
CA HIS A 70 -30.62 27.01 0.39
C HIS A 70 -31.15 28.00 1.43
N THR A 71 -31.12 29.29 1.09
CA THR A 71 -31.80 30.33 1.86
C THR A 71 -33.27 30.32 1.43
N PRO A 72 -34.25 30.03 2.32
CA PRO A 72 -35.64 30.31 2.00
C PRO A 72 -35.84 31.82 2.03
N LEU A 73 -36.42 32.37 0.95
CA LEU A 73 -36.81 33.77 0.84
C LEU A 73 -37.90 34.05 1.89
N GLY A 74 -37.52 34.75 2.97
CA GLY A 74 -38.47 35.31 3.93
C GLY A 74 -39.16 36.53 3.31
N GLU A 75 -40.49 36.49 3.33
CA GLU A 75 -41.38 37.55 2.85
C GLU A 75 -41.20 38.86 3.65
N ASN A 76 -41.33 39.96 2.93
CA ASN A 76 -41.12 41.34 3.40
C ASN A 76 -42.46 41.93 3.86
N PRO A 77 -42.66 42.34 5.13
CA PRO A 77 -43.85 43.09 5.52
C PRO A 77 -43.62 44.60 5.28
N GLN A 78 -44.67 45.24 4.76
CA GLN A 78 -44.83 46.68 4.54
C GLN A 78 -44.84 47.47 5.87
#